data_AF-A0AA97DTA2-F1
#
_entry.id   AF-A0AA97DTA2-F1
#
_cell.length_a   1.000
_cell.length_b   1.000
_cell.length_c   1.000
_cell.angle_alpha   90.00
_cell.angle_beta   90.00
_cell.angle_gamma   90.00
#
_symmetry.space_group_name_H-M   'P 1'
#
loop_
_entity.id
_entity.type
_entity.pdbx_description
1 polymer ?
#
loop_
_entity_poly.entity_id
_entity_poly.type
_entity_poly.pdbx_seq_one_letter_code
_entity_poly.pdbx_strand_id
1 'polypeptide(L)'
;MNPYSDGHVLRIRLFRIRHGITLRELSAQSGITVQRINCIERMEFSLTLRSRERILCALEAILHSRIQNTAIALRDFQCERERLFDAVMEKAEGGQDAAK
;
A
#
# COMPACT_ATOMS: atom_id res chain seq x y z
N MET A 1 16.09 29.55 -4.44
CA MET A 1 17.00 28.38 -4.37
C MET A 1 16.42 27.44 -3.33
N ASN A 2 15.94 26.25 -3.72
CA ASN A 2 15.30 25.32 -2.79
C ASN A 2 16.41 24.62 -1.98
N PRO A 3 16.49 24.75 -0.64
CA PRO A 3 17.64 24.30 0.16
C PRO A 3 17.83 22.78 0.24
N TYR A 4 17.00 21.98 -0.45
CA TYR A 4 16.99 20.50 -0.39
C TYR A 4 17.72 19.84 -1.57
N SER A 5 18.57 20.59 -2.27
CA SER A 5 19.30 20.15 -3.47
C SER A 5 20.48 19.20 -3.21
N ASP A 6 20.76 18.83 -1.96
CA ASP A 6 21.85 17.90 -1.62
C ASP A 6 21.41 16.43 -1.61
N GLY A 7 20.30 16.10 -2.29
CA GLY A 7 19.81 14.71 -2.44
C GLY A 7 19.23 14.06 -1.18
N HIS A 8 19.20 14.77 -0.05
CA HIS A 8 18.69 14.27 1.21
C HIS A 8 17.17 14.08 1.20
N VAL A 9 16.71 12.96 1.77
CA VAL A 9 15.30 12.61 1.91
C VAL A 9 15.03 12.02 3.29
N LEU A 10 13.79 12.11 3.76
CA LEU A 10 13.40 11.44 5.00
C LEU A 10 13.49 9.92 4.84
N ARG A 11 13.94 9.24 5.90
CA ARG A 11 14.09 7.76 5.96
C ARG A 11 12.83 7.00 5.54
N ILE A 12 11.64 7.58 5.75
CA ILE A 12 10.38 7.00 5.31
C ILE A 12 10.33 6.74 3.80
N ARG A 13 10.91 7.61 2.97
CA ARG A 13 10.94 7.39 1.52
C ARG A 13 11.68 6.09 1.18
N LEU A 14 12.84 5.90 1.79
CA LEU A 14 13.67 4.71 1.58
C LEU A 14 12.98 3.45 2.12
N PHE A 15 12.37 3.54 3.30
CA PHE A 15 11.56 2.46 3.86
C PHE A 15 10.42 2.06 2.91
N ARG A 16 9.64 3.06 2.47
CA ARG A 16 8.50 2.87 1.60
C ARG A 16 8.90 2.18 0.27
N ILE A 17 9.95 2.67 -0.38
CA ILE A 17 10.47 2.10 -1.64
C ILE A 17 10.98 0.67 -1.43
N ARG A 18 11.77 0.43 -0.38
CA ARG A 18 12.32 -0.90 -0.06
C ARG A 18 11.24 -1.95 0.12
N HIS A 19 10.11 -1.57 0.70
CA HIS A 19 8.99 -2.47 0.96
C HIS A 19 7.90 -2.41 -0.12
N GLY A 20 8.16 -1.78 -1.27
CA GLY A 20 7.19 -1.72 -2.38
C GLY A 20 5.88 -1.04 -2.00
N ILE A 21 5.88 -0.12 -1.03
CA ILE A 21 4.70 0.65 -0.66
C ILE A 21 4.60 1.83 -1.64
N THR A 22 3.45 1.99 -2.29
CA THR A 22 3.28 3.08 -3.26
C THR A 22 2.86 4.37 -2.55
N LEU A 23 3.13 5.52 -3.16
CA LEU A 23 2.58 6.79 -2.64
C LEU A 23 1.05 6.78 -2.63
N ARG A 24 0.41 6.11 -3.60
CA ARG A 24 -1.06 6.00 -3.67
C ARG A 24 -1.62 5.19 -2.51
N GLU A 25 -1.00 4.05 -2.21
CA GLU A 25 -1.38 3.20 -1.08
C GLU A 25 -1.22 3.93 0.25
N LEU A 26 -0.07 4.58 0.46
CA LEU A 26 0.15 5.39 1.66
C LEU A 26 -0.81 6.58 1.74
N SER A 27 -1.15 7.20 0.61
CA SER A 27 -2.12 8.30 0.54
C SER A 27 -3.53 7.83 0.90
N ALA A 28 -3.99 6.72 0.32
CA ALA A 28 -5.29 6.14 0.60
C ALA A 28 -5.45 5.80 2.08
N GLN A 29 -4.42 5.19 2.69
CA GLN A 29 -4.49 4.74 4.08
C GLN A 29 -4.29 5.87 5.09
N SER A 30 -3.40 6.83 4.81
CA SER A 30 -3.17 7.96 5.71
C SER A 30 -4.22 9.06 5.56
N GLY A 31 -4.92 9.13 4.41
CA GLY A 31 -5.78 10.24 4.00
C GLY A 31 -5.01 11.56 3.74
N ILE A 32 -3.69 11.49 3.54
CA ILE A 32 -2.85 12.62 3.13
C ILE A 32 -2.63 12.50 1.63
N THR A 33 -2.68 13.60 0.89
CA THR A 33 -2.51 13.55 -0.57
C THR A 33 -1.12 13.06 -0.99
N VAL A 34 -1.05 12.35 -2.12
CA VAL A 34 0.21 11.89 -2.73
C VAL A 34 1.25 13.01 -2.83
N GLN A 35 0.85 14.18 -3.33
CA GLN A 35 1.73 15.34 -3.47
C GLN A 35 2.30 15.77 -2.12
N ARG A 36 1.46 15.85 -1.08
CA ARG A 36 1.90 16.26 0.26
C ARG A 36 2.87 15.25 0.88
N ILE A 37 2.61 13.96 0.71
CA ILE A 37 3.53 12.90 1.16
C ILE A 37 4.87 13.00 0.43
N ASN A 38 4.86 13.15 -0.90
CA ASN A 38 6.10 13.27 -1.67
C ASN A 38 6.93 14.50 -1.25
N CYS A 39 6.28 15.62 -0.99
CA CYS A 39 6.97 16.81 -0.50
C CYS A 39 7.52 16.63 0.92
N ILE A 40 6.77 15.98 1.83
CA ILE A 40 7.27 15.60 3.17
C ILE A 40 8.52 14.71 3.03
N GLU A 41 8.46 13.68 2.18
CA GLU A 41 9.57 12.77 1.94
C GLU A 41 10.84 13.49 1.47
N ARG A 42 10.68 14.53 0.66
CA ARG A 42 11.77 15.37 0.12
C ARG A 42 12.14 16.54 1.03
N MET A 43 11.61 16.57 2.26
CA MET A 43 11.82 17.64 3.24
C MET A 43 11.36 19.03 2.76
N GLU A 44 10.60 19.11 1.66
CA GLU A 44 10.05 20.35 1.10
C GLU A 44 8.94 20.95 1.97
N PHE A 45 8.37 20.15 2.88
CA PHE A 45 7.41 20.60 3.87
C PHE A 45 7.73 20.05 5.26
N SER A 46 7.48 20.89 6.26
CA SER A 46 7.50 20.50 7.67
C SER A 46 6.50 19.38 7.96
N LEU A 47 6.99 18.34 8.64
CA LEU A 47 6.20 17.23 9.12
C LEU A 47 5.53 17.62 10.44
N THR A 48 4.23 17.88 10.41
CA THR A 48 3.45 18.10 11.64
C THR A 48 3.32 16.80 12.45
N LEU A 49 3.12 16.90 13.77
CA LEU A 49 2.89 15.74 14.64
C LEU A 49 1.71 14.89 14.14
N ARG A 50 0.58 15.53 13.81
CA ARG A 50 -0.60 14.87 13.26
C ARG A 50 -0.31 14.13 11.94
N SER A 51 0.44 14.76 11.03
CA SER A 51 0.84 14.10 9.78
C SER A 51 1.77 12.92 10.03
N ARG A 52 2.68 13.04 11.00
CA ARG A 52 3.59 11.95 11.40
C ARG A 52 2.81 10.73 11.89
N GLU A 53 1.88 10.93 12.82
CA GLU A 53 1.05 9.84 13.37
C GLU A 53 0.22 9.16 12.29
N ARG A 54 -0.48 9.94 11.44
CA ARG A 54 -1.28 9.39 10.33
C ARG A 54 -0.45 8.55 9.37
N ILE A 55 0.76 8.99 9.08
CA ILE A 55 1.68 8.26 8.20
C ILE A 55 2.16 6.96 8.86
N LEU A 56 2.52 6.99 10.15
CA LEU A 56 2.96 5.81 10.88
C LEU A 56 1.83 4.76 10.98
N CYS A 57 0.63 5.16 11.39
CA CYS A 57 -0.52 4.26 11.45
C CYS A 57 -0.87 3.68 10.08
N ALA A 58 -0.76 4.48 9.00
CA ALA A 58 -1.00 4.00 7.64
C ALA A 58 0.02 2.95 7.21
N LEU A 59 1.31 3.14 7.54
CA LEU A 59 2.34 2.14 7.25
C LEU A 59 2.06 0.82 7.97
N GLU A 60 1.71 0.88 9.26
CA GLU A 60 1.35 -0.32 10.04
C GLU A 60 0.13 -1.04 9.46
N ALA A 61 -0.93 -0.30 9.14
CA ALA A 61 -2.15 -0.86 8.54
C ALA A 61 -1.87 -1.55 7.19
N ILE A 62 -1.04 -0.94 6.34
CA ILE A 62 -0.62 -1.52 5.05
C ILE A 62 0.10 -2.85 5.27
N LEU A 63 1.07 -2.88 6.18
CA LEU A 63 1.84 -4.08 6.46
C LEU A 63 0.98 -5.20 7.05
N HIS A 64 0.07 -4.87 7.98
CA HIS A 64 -0.90 -5.83 8.51
C HIS A 64 -1.81 -6.40 7.44
N SER A 65 -2.39 -5.54 6.57
CA SER A 65 -3.24 -5.99 5.48
C SER A 65 -2.50 -6.93 4.52
N ARG A 66 -1.23 -6.63 4.20
CA ARG A 66 -0.40 -7.49 3.36
C ARG A 66 -0.13 -8.86 3.99
N ILE A 67 0.14 -8.90 5.30
CA ILE A 67 0.31 -10.18 6.03
C ILE A 67 -0.97 -11.01 5.95
N GLN A 68 -2.12 -10.38 6.23
CA GLN A 68 -3.43 -11.05 6.18
C GLN A 68 -3.75 -11.55 4.76
N ASN A 69 -3.62 -10.71 3.75
CA ASN A 69 -3.89 -11.06 2.36
C ASN A 69 -2.96 -12.17 1.87
N THR A 70 -1.68 -12.13 2.26
CA THR A 70 -0.72 -13.18 1.91
C THR A 70 -1.08 -14.51 2.57
N ALA A 71 -1.53 -14.49 3.83
CA ALA A 71 -1.97 -15.69 4.53
C ALA A 71 -3.23 -16.30 3.88
N ILE A 72 -4.20 -15.46 3.48
CA ILE A 72 -5.40 -15.88 2.75
C ILE A 72 -5.00 -16.48 1.40
N ALA A 73 -4.25 -15.74 0.57
CA ALA A 73 -3.83 -16.20 -0.74
C ALA A 73 -3.01 -17.51 -0.69
N LEU A 74 -2.16 -17.67 0.32
CA LEU A 74 -1.41 -18.92 0.51
C LEU A 74 -2.34 -20.09 0.85
N ARG A 75 -3.37 -19.86 1.67
CA ARG A 75 -4.36 -20.88 2.00
C ARG A 75 -5.19 -21.27 0.78
N ASP A 76 -5.68 -20.28 0.03
CA ASP A 76 -6.46 -20.51 -1.19
C ASP A 76 -5.63 -21.31 -2.21
N PHE A 77 -4.37 -20.89 -2.43
CA PHE A 77 -3.42 -21.64 -3.24
C PHE A 77 -3.27 -23.09 -2.77
N GLN A 78 -3.11 -23.34 -1.46
CA GLN A 78 -2.98 -24.70 -0.94
C GLN A 78 -4.23 -25.55 -1.17
N CYS A 79 -5.42 -24.96 -1.09
CA CYS A 79 -6.69 -25.63 -1.35
C CYS A 79 -6.88 -25.96 -2.85
N GLU A 80 -6.42 -25.08 -3.73
CA GLU A 80 -6.66 -25.16 -5.16
C GLU A 80 -5.49 -25.75 -5.95
N ARG A 81 -4.32 -25.96 -5.32
CA ARG A 81 -3.04 -26.27 -6.01
C ARG A 81 -3.13 -27.38 -7.06
N GLU A 82 -3.83 -28.47 -6.74
CA GLU A 82 -3.94 -29.63 -7.64
C GLU A 82 -4.88 -29.38 -8.83
N ARG A 83 -5.73 -28.34 -8.76
CA ARG A 83 -6.73 -27.96 -9.76
C ARG A 83 -6.42 -26.63 -10.48
N LEU A 84 -5.32 -25.96 -10.14
CA LEU A 84 -4.93 -24.67 -10.74
C LEU A 84 -4.81 -24.69 -12.27
N PHE A 85 -4.60 -25.86 -12.86
CA PHE A 85 -4.44 -26.05 -14.31
C PHE A 85 -5.66 -26.68 -14.99
N ASP A 86 -6.77 -26.83 -14.26
CA ASP A 86 -8.02 -27.29 -14.84
C ASP A 86 -8.61 -26.21 -15.76
N ALA A 87 -9.22 -26.62 -16.87
CA ALA A 87 -9.87 -25.69 -17.79
C ALA A 87 -11.17 -25.14 -17.19
N VAL A 88 -11.20 -23.84 -16.88
CA VAL A 88 -12.37 -23.15 -16.29
C VAL A 88 -12.84 -21.98 -17.17
N MET A 89 -14.12 -21.62 -17.08
CA MET A 89 -14.69 -20.45 -17.75
C MET A 89 -14.54 -19.20 -16.88
N GLU A 90 -13.85 -18.17 -17.38
CA GLU A 90 -13.51 -16.92 -16.66
C GLU A 90 -14.72 -16.18 -16.03
N LYS A 91 -15.95 -16.41 -16.53
CA LYS A 91 -17.16 -15.71 -16.09
C LYS A 91 -17.90 -16.34 -14.91
N ALA A 92 -17.54 -17.53 -14.44
CA ALA A 92 -18.32 -18.25 -13.43
C ALA A 92 -18.04 -17.80 -11.98
N GLU A 93 -16.94 -17.06 -11.73
CA GLU A 93 -16.50 -16.72 -10.36
C GLU A 93 -16.85 -15.27 -9.93
N GLY A 94 -17.57 -14.52 -10.78
CA GLY A 94 -17.95 -13.13 -10.53
C GLY A 94 -19.45 -12.90 -10.64
N GLY A 95 -20.24 -13.54 -9.78
CA GLY A 95 -21.71 -13.40 -9.79
C GLY A 95 -22.30 -13.35 -8.38
N GLN A 96 -22.18 -12.20 -7.70
CA GLN A 96 -23.18 -11.84 -6.71
C GLN A 96 -24.44 -11.43 -7.46
N ASP A 97 -25.49 -12.22 -7.28
CA ASP A 97 -26.85 -11.98 -7.74
C ASP A 97 -27.32 -10.56 -7.44
N ALA A 98 -27.41 -9.73 -8.48
CA ALA A 98 -28.35 -8.61 -8.50
C ALA A 98 -29.74 -9.17 -8.85
N ALA A 99 -30.38 -9.80 -7.87
CA ALA A 99 -31.79 -10.17 -7.95
C ALA A 99 -32.66 -8.92 -7.74
N LYS A 100 -33.26 -8.49 -8.85
CA LYS A 100 -34.51 -7.73 -9.06
C LYS A 100 -35.15 -7.00 -7.89
#